data_AF-A0A7S3AF47-F1
#
_entry.id   AF-A0A7S3AF47-F1
#
_cell.length_a   1.000
_cell.length_b   1.000
_cell.length_c   1.000
_cell.angle_alpha   90.00
_cell.angle_beta   90.00
_cell.angle_gamma   90.00
#
_symmetry.space_group_name_H-M   'P 1'
#
loop_
_entity.id
_entity.type
_entity.pdbx_description
1 polymer ?
#
loop_
_entity_poly.entity_id
_entity_poly.type
_entity_poly.pdbx_seq_one_letter_code
_entity_poly.pdbx_strand_id
1 'polypeptide(L)'
;MQTLFFSDLVPITWSDELASLRSRVTVRGYPLGGTGLSVTEGVISRIESKNYRLGPTSNMLPGTLLVIQIDAAINGGNSGGPAFDASDRVVGVAFQGIDNAQ
;
A
#
# COMPACT_ATOMS: atom_id res chain seq x y z
N MET A 1 14.18 26.94 -0.18
CA MET A 1 13.80 26.14 -1.37
C MET A 1 12.96 24.94 -0.93
N GLN A 2 11.68 25.13 -0.62
CA GLN A 2 10.78 24.01 -0.24
C GLN A 2 9.34 24.22 -0.72
N THR A 3 9.04 25.34 -1.38
CA THR A 3 7.70 25.71 -1.84
C THR A 3 7.38 25.21 -3.25
N LEU A 4 8.39 24.98 -4.11
CA LEU A 4 8.15 24.50 -5.49
C LEU A 4 7.68 23.03 -5.57
N PHE A 5 8.05 22.18 -4.62
CA PHE A 5 7.67 20.77 -4.67
C PHE A 5 6.16 20.57 -4.46
N PHE A 6 5.52 21.41 -3.65
CA PHE A 6 4.11 21.27 -3.27
C PHE A 6 3.17 22.24 -3.99
N SER A 7 3.68 23.13 -4.85
CA SER A 7 2.91 24.27 -5.35
C SER A 7 1.67 23.91 -6.19
N ASP A 8 1.66 22.72 -6.80
CA ASP A 8 0.62 22.22 -7.69
C ASP A 8 0.12 20.83 -7.30
N LEU A 9 0.49 20.34 -6.11
CA LEU A 9 0.07 19.03 -5.63
C LEU A 9 -1.28 19.11 -4.92
N VAL A 10 -2.21 18.25 -5.33
CA VAL A 10 -3.46 17.98 -4.62
C VAL A 10 -3.24 16.78 -3.69
N PRO A 11 -3.37 16.94 -2.36
CA PRO A 11 -3.26 15.81 -1.44
C PRO A 11 -4.36 14.77 -1.71
N ILE A 12 -3.97 13.51 -1.67
CA ILE A 12 -4.91 12.38 -1.73
C ILE A 12 -5.73 12.30 -0.44
N THR A 13 -6.99 11.87 -0.56
CA THR A 13 -7.90 11.71 0.57
C THR A 13 -7.95 10.24 1.01
N TRP A 14 -8.10 10.02 2.31
CA TRP A 14 -8.31 8.68 2.86
C TRP A 14 -9.78 8.28 2.72
N SER A 15 -10.02 6.98 2.59
CA SER A 15 -11.35 6.41 2.80
C SER A 15 -11.68 6.43 4.29
N ASP A 16 -12.91 6.84 4.63
CA ASP A 16 -13.43 6.75 6.00
C ASP A 16 -13.85 5.32 6.38
N GLU A 17 -13.94 4.43 5.39
CA GLU A 17 -14.37 3.04 5.55
C GLU A 17 -13.24 2.06 5.26
N LEU A 18 -13.22 0.97 6.03
CA LEU A 18 -12.37 -0.19 5.74
C LEU A 18 -12.84 -0.87 4.46
N ALA A 19 -11.93 -1.07 3.52
CA ALA A 19 -12.25 -1.72 2.26
C ALA A 19 -12.69 -3.19 2.48
N SER A 20 -13.78 -3.57 1.81
CA SER A 20 -14.41 -4.88 1.98
C SER A 20 -13.72 -6.00 1.18
N LEU A 21 -13.92 -7.25 1.61
CA LEU A 21 -13.51 -8.42 0.84
C LEU A 21 -14.05 -8.36 -0.59
N ARG A 22 -13.24 -8.79 -1.56
CA ARG A 22 -13.51 -8.78 -3.01
C ARG A 22 -13.60 -7.40 -3.66
N SER A 23 -13.48 -6.31 -2.90
CA SER A 23 -13.38 -4.97 -3.48
C SER A 23 -12.09 -4.82 -4.27
N ARG A 24 -12.17 -4.12 -5.39
CA ARG A 24 -11.02 -3.77 -6.23
C ARG A 24 -10.14 -2.74 -5.54
N VAL A 25 -8.83 -2.92 -5.63
CA VAL A 25 -7.81 -2.02 -5.11
C VAL A 25 -6.73 -1.81 -6.17
N THR A 26 -6.23 -0.58 -6.28
CA THR A 26 -5.05 -0.27 -7.09
C THR A 26 -3.92 0.29 -6.24
N VAL A 27 -2.69 -0.18 -6.44
CA VAL A 27 -1.48 0.35 -5.81
C VAL A 27 -0.70 1.14 -6.83
N ARG A 28 -0.29 2.35 -6.45
CA ARG A 28 0.50 3.24 -7.32
C ARG A 28 1.88 3.46 -6.72
N GLY A 29 2.93 3.22 -7.51
CA GLY A 29 4.31 3.34 -7.04
C GLY A 29 5.31 3.39 -8.19
N TYR A 30 6.60 3.36 -7.85
CA TYR A 30 7.69 3.44 -8.81
C TYR A 30 8.55 2.19 -8.70
N PRO A 31 8.49 1.25 -9.67
CA PRO A 31 9.27 0.02 -9.61
C PRO A 31 10.76 0.30 -9.46
N LEU A 32 11.44 -0.54 -8.69
CA LEU A 32 12.88 -0.41 -8.48
C LEU A 32 13.63 -0.39 -9.81
N GLY A 33 14.45 0.64 -10.03
CA GLY A 33 15.22 0.83 -11.26
C GLY A 33 14.46 1.54 -12.40
N GLY A 34 13.18 1.88 -12.21
CA GLY A 34 12.39 2.68 -13.14
C GLY A 34 12.10 4.08 -12.63
N THR A 35 11.75 4.98 -13.55
CA THR A 35 11.25 6.34 -13.26
C THR A 35 9.78 6.54 -13.64
N GLY A 36 9.18 5.56 -14.32
CA GLY A 36 7.76 5.58 -14.69
C GLY A 36 6.86 5.13 -13.54
N LEU A 37 5.69 5.75 -13.46
CA LEU A 37 4.63 5.31 -12.55
C LEU A 37 4.15 3.91 -12.95
N SER A 38 4.04 3.02 -11.97
CA SER A 38 3.42 1.70 -12.11
C SER A 38 2.11 1.65 -11.35
N VAL A 39 1.14 0.95 -11.93
CA VAL A 39 -0.15 0.66 -11.31
C VAL A 39 -0.29 -0.86 -11.22
N THR A 40 -0.47 -1.36 -10.01
CA THR A 40 -0.80 -2.77 -9.74
C THR A 40 -2.26 -2.83 -9.32
N GLU A 41 -3.07 -3.69 -9.94
CA GLU A 41 -4.49 -3.87 -9.63
C GLU A 41 -4.74 -5.28 -9.10
N GLY A 42 -5.60 -5.39 -8.09
CA GLY A 42 -6.09 -6.65 -7.54
C GLY A 42 -7.40 -6.45 -6.79
N VAL A 43 -7.84 -7.49 -6.11
CA VAL A 43 -8.96 -7.46 -5.16
C VAL A 43 -8.51 -7.82 -3.76
N ILE A 44 -9.25 -7.35 -2.77
CA ILE A 44 -9.03 -7.73 -1.37
C ILE A 44 -9.41 -9.19 -1.19
N SER A 45 -8.40 -10.04 -1.05
CA SER A 45 -8.55 -11.49 -0.90
C SER A 45 -8.66 -11.90 0.56
N ARG A 46 -8.08 -11.11 1.47
CA ARG A 46 -8.11 -11.39 2.91
C ARG A 46 -8.00 -10.12 3.75
N ILE A 47 -8.68 -10.14 4.90
CA ILE A 47 -8.52 -9.15 5.97
C ILE A 47 -8.22 -9.97 7.23
N GLU A 48 -7.04 -9.78 7.81
CA GLU A 48 -6.59 -10.56 8.95
C GLU A 48 -5.64 -9.75 9.84
N SER A 49 -5.41 -10.23 11.05
CA SER A 49 -4.42 -9.64 11.94
C SER A 49 -3.08 -10.35 11.76
N LYS A 50 -2.04 -9.63 11.34
CA LYS A 50 -0.68 -10.16 11.14
C LYS A 50 0.33 -9.38 11.98
N ASN A 51 1.42 -10.06 12.37
CA ASN A 51 2.56 -9.40 12.97
C ASN A 51 3.25 -8.55 11.91
N TYR A 52 3.10 -7.24 12.01
CA TYR A 52 3.74 -6.30 11.09
C TYR A 52 5.18 -6.05 11.56
N ARG A 53 6.17 -6.32 10.70
CA ARG A 53 7.59 -6.03 10.97
C ARG A 53 8.00 -4.78 10.21
N LEU A 54 8.50 -3.77 10.92
CA LEU A 54 9.00 -2.51 10.35
C LEU A 54 10.43 -2.68 9.78
N GLY A 55 10.57 -3.51 8.76
CA GLY A 55 11.83 -3.72 8.05
C GLY A 55 12.71 -4.84 8.63
N PRO A 56 13.78 -5.21 7.89
CA PRO A 56 14.59 -6.40 8.18
C PRO A 56 15.45 -6.29 9.44
N THR A 57 15.68 -5.07 9.95
CA THR A 57 16.53 -4.79 11.12
C THR A 57 15.76 -4.27 12.33
N SER A 58 14.43 -4.09 12.25
CA SER A 58 13.68 -3.60 13.40
C SER A 58 13.38 -4.72 14.38
N ASN A 59 13.92 -4.61 15.59
CA ASN A 59 13.47 -5.37 16.75
C ASN A 59 12.12 -4.84 17.30
N MET A 60 11.54 -3.81 16.66
CA MET A 60 10.21 -3.31 16.99
C MET A 60 9.15 -4.22 16.39
N LEU A 61 8.47 -4.93 17.30
CA LEU A 61 7.22 -5.61 17.02
C LEU A 61 6.09 -4.69 17.50
N PRO A 62 5.45 -3.88 16.63
CA PRO A 62 4.25 -3.11 16.99
C PRO A 62 3.07 -4.01 17.41
N GLY A 63 3.23 -5.33 17.33
CA GLY A 63 2.22 -6.32 17.66
C GLY A 63 1.45 -6.79 16.43
N THR A 64 0.33 -7.47 16.70
CA THR A 64 -0.58 -7.93 15.67
C THR A 64 -1.45 -6.76 15.21
N LEU A 65 -1.29 -6.33 13.97
CA LEU A 65 -2.05 -5.25 13.35
C LEU A 65 -2.99 -5.80 12.28
N LEU A 66 -4.05 -5.06 11.98
CA LEU A 66 -4.92 -5.37 10.85
C LEU A 66 -4.15 -5.17 9.54
N VAL A 67 -4.17 -6.18 8.68
CA VAL A 67 -3.54 -6.17 7.36
C VAL A 67 -4.56 -6.60 6.32
N ILE A 68 -4.54 -5.90 5.18
CA ILE A 68 -5.32 -6.24 4.00
C ILE A 68 -4.38 -6.92 3.01
N GLN A 69 -4.74 -8.14 2.59
CA GLN A 69 -4.06 -8.84 1.52
C GLN A 69 -4.84 -8.65 0.22
N ILE A 70 -4.12 -8.37 -0.86
CA ILE A 70 -4.66 -8.35 -2.22
C ILE A 70 -4.14 -9.55 -3.01
N ASP A 71 -4.88 -9.99 -4.03
CA ASP A 71 -4.49 -11.08 -4.93
C ASP A 71 -3.52 -10.65 -6.05
N ALA A 72 -2.76 -9.58 -5.81
CA ALA A 72 -1.76 -9.06 -6.74
C ALA A 72 -0.40 -8.92 -6.06
N ALA A 73 0.67 -9.27 -6.78
CA ALA A 73 2.02 -9.16 -6.27
C ALA A 73 2.45 -7.68 -6.17
N ILE A 74 2.90 -7.27 -4.98
CA ILE A 74 3.57 -5.97 -4.77
C ILE A 74 5.08 -6.16 -4.90
N ASN A 75 5.67 -5.55 -5.94
CA ASN A 75 7.11 -5.64 -6.22
C ASN A 75 7.91 -4.52 -5.53
N GLY A 76 9.23 -4.68 -5.50
CA GLY A 76 10.16 -3.68 -4.97
C GLY A 76 9.99 -2.34 -5.67
N GLY A 77 9.83 -1.27 -4.88
CA GLY A 77 9.56 0.08 -5.37
C GLY A 77 8.07 0.48 -5.39
N ASN A 78 7.14 -0.48 -5.46
CA ASN A 78 5.72 -0.21 -5.23
C ASN A 78 5.36 -0.20 -3.73
N SER A 79 6.13 -0.94 -2.92
CA SER A 79 6.03 -0.89 -1.46
C SER A 79 6.28 0.53 -0.94
N GLY A 80 5.41 1.00 -0.05
CA GLY A 80 5.39 2.38 0.46
C GLY A 80 4.45 3.32 -0.32
N GLY A 81 4.00 2.92 -1.51
CA GLY A 81 3.00 3.65 -2.28
C GLY A 81 1.57 3.50 -1.72
N PRO A 82 0.66 4.44 -2.03
CA PRO A 82 -0.74 4.37 -1.62
C PRO A 82 -1.51 3.27 -2.38
N ALA A 83 -2.42 2.62 -1.65
CA ALA A 83 -3.45 1.74 -2.20
C ALA A 83 -4.79 2.48 -2.25
N PHE A 84 -5.51 2.42 -3.36
CA PHE A 84 -6.75 3.15 -3.63
C PHE A 84 -7.94 2.23 -3.82
N ASP A 85 -9.11 2.67 -3.34
CA ASP A 85 -10.40 2.09 -3.72
C ASP A 85 -10.86 2.53 -5.12
N ALA A 86 -12.04 2.06 -5.53
CA ALA A 86 -12.64 2.42 -6.82
C ALA A 86 -13.08 3.91 -6.91
N SER A 87 -13.11 4.63 -5.79
CA SER A 87 -13.44 6.07 -5.71
C SER A 87 -12.19 6.94 -5.61
N ASP A 88 -11.00 6.37 -5.87
CA ASP A 88 -9.70 7.04 -5.81
C ASP A 88 -9.33 7.57 -4.41
N ARG A 89 -9.86 6.94 -3.35
CA ARG A 89 -9.51 7.22 -1.96
C ARG A 89 -8.51 6.21 -1.43
N VAL A 90 -7.59 6.66 -0.59
CA VAL A 90 -6.55 5.81 0.01
C VAL A 90 -7.16 4.87 1.04
N VAL A 91 -6.90 3.58 0.89
CA VAL A 91 -7.34 2.51 1.81
C VAL A 91 -6.19 1.83 2.54
N GLY A 92 -4.94 2.23 2.24
CA GLY A 92 -3.76 1.69 2.91
C GLY A 92 -2.45 2.08 2.24
N VAL A 93 -1.36 1.55 2.78
CA VAL A 93 -0.01 1.68 2.22
C VAL A 93 0.45 0.29 1.81
N ALA A 94 0.95 0.16 0.58
CA ALA A 94 1.39 -1.12 0.05
C ALA A 94 2.66 -1.62 0.78
N PHE A 95 2.72 -2.92 1.03
CA PHE A 95 3.82 -3.55 1.77
C PHE A 95 4.21 -4.90 1.15
N GLN A 96 5.50 -5.06 0.83
CA GLN A 96 6.05 -6.28 0.23
C GLN A 96 6.68 -7.25 1.27
N GLY A 97 6.89 -6.82 2.52
CA GLY A 97 7.80 -7.49 3.46
C GLY A 97 7.24 -8.65 4.29
N ILE A 98 6.15 -9.31 3.88
CA ILE A 98 5.64 -10.49 4.60
C ILE A 98 6.03 -11.76 3.83
N ASP A 99 7.08 -12.43 4.30
CA ASP A 99 7.47 -13.76 3.80
C ASP A 99 6.30 -14.74 3.96
N ASN A 100 6.01 -15.53 2.92
CA ASN A 100 4.86 -16.48 2.85
C ASN A 100 3.47 -15.83 2.93
N ALA A 101 3.32 -14.56 2.54
CA ALA A 101 2.00 -13.99 2.23
C ALA A 101 1.49 -14.50 0.86
N GLN A 102 1.09 -15.78 0.81
CA GLN A 102 0.23 -16.32 -0.24
C GLN A 102 -1.19 -16.49 0.31
#